data_AF-A0A6L3EQ06-F1
#
_entry.id   AF-A0A6L3EQ06-F1
#
_cell.length_a   1.000
_cell.length_b   1.000
_cell.length_c   1.000
_cell.angle_alpha   90.00
_cell.angle_beta   90.00
_cell.angle_gamma   90.00
#
_symmetry.space_group_name_H-M   'P 1'
#
loop_
_entity.id
_entity.type
_entity.pdbx_description
1 polymer ?
#
loop_
_entity_poly.entity_id
_entity_poly.type
_entity_poly.pdbx_seq_one_letter_code
_entity_poly.pdbx_strand_id
1 'polypeptide(L)'
;MAPSNRANRFARRTWKPCAARRKGVRNSRYVAKPCRCSRGTEIMSNEPPACEEPWIGLFSINTDGTVVFCPCYAKTPIGKIDQSSVDAIWHGEKMRRIREQIAAGELPDCCSGQICPPVLGGRLRAAVDRD
;
A
#
# COMPACT_ATOMS: atom_id res chain seq x y z
N MET A 1 25.27 -38.32 28.12
CA MET A 1 25.56 -38.92 26.79
C MET A 1 24.32 -38.79 25.94
N ALA A 2 24.42 -38.05 24.83
CA ALA A 2 23.34 -37.69 23.94
C ALA A 2 22.96 -38.85 22.98
N PRO A 3 21.69 -38.99 22.59
CA PRO A 3 21.31 -39.65 21.36
C PRO A 3 21.15 -38.65 20.21
N SER A 4 21.97 -38.91 19.20
CA SER A 4 21.84 -38.63 17.77
C SER A 4 20.51 -38.05 17.23
N ASN A 5 20.63 -36.85 16.67
CA ASN A 5 20.44 -36.55 15.25
C ASN A 5 19.21 -37.17 14.54
N ARG A 6 18.12 -36.40 14.44
CA ARG A 6 17.02 -36.67 13.51
C ARG A 6 16.75 -35.44 12.64
N ALA A 7 17.64 -35.21 11.69
CA ALA A 7 17.40 -34.34 10.55
C ALA A 7 16.21 -34.89 9.74
N ASN A 8 15.14 -34.12 9.63
CA ASN A 8 14.01 -34.47 8.78
C ASN A 8 13.75 -33.35 7.77
N ARG A 9 14.10 -33.67 6.52
CA ARG A 9 13.39 -33.32 5.28
C ARG A 9 12.92 -31.88 5.13
N PHE A 10 13.77 -31.07 4.50
CA PHE A 10 13.27 -30.20 3.44
C PHE A 10 14.06 -30.47 2.15
N ALA A 11 13.31 -30.90 1.15
CA ALA A 11 13.79 -31.32 -0.14
C ALA A 11 14.59 -30.19 -0.80
N ARG A 12 15.82 -30.51 -1.18
CA ARG A 12 16.59 -29.75 -2.16
C ARG A 12 15.83 -29.82 -3.49
N ARG A 13 14.94 -28.86 -3.76
CA ARG A 13 14.44 -28.63 -5.11
C ARG A 13 15.61 -28.05 -5.91
N THR A 14 16.30 -28.94 -6.61
CA THR A 14 17.31 -28.58 -7.59
C THR A 14 16.64 -27.73 -8.67
N TRP A 15 17.10 -26.49 -8.77
CA TRP A 15 16.79 -25.58 -9.86
C TRP A 15 17.15 -26.26 -11.18
N LYS A 16 16.15 -26.57 -12.02
CA LYS A 16 16.39 -26.89 -13.42
C LYS A 16 16.41 -25.57 -14.20
N PRO A 17 17.49 -25.24 -14.94
CA PRO A 17 17.47 -24.09 -15.82
C PRO A 17 16.48 -24.33 -16.97
N CYS A 18 15.72 -23.29 -17.35
CA CYS A 18 14.93 -23.27 -18.58
C CYS A 18 15.83 -23.59 -19.78
N ALA A 19 15.69 -24.80 -20.34
CA ALA A 19 16.33 -25.17 -21.59
C ALA A 19 15.65 -24.42 -22.74
N ALA A 20 16.28 -23.34 -23.21
CA ALA A 20 15.90 -22.69 -24.46
C ALA A 20 16.19 -23.65 -25.64
N ARG A 21 15.13 -24.20 -26.24
CA ARG A 21 15.22 -25.07 -27.42
C ARG A 21 15.53 -24.19 -28.65
N ARG A 22 16.78 -24.21 -29.12
CA ARG A 22 17.20 -23.58 -30.38
C ARG A 22 16.69 -24.39 -31.57
N LYS A 23 15.96 -23.77 -32.49
CA LYS A 23 15.98 -24.13 -33.93
C LYS A 23 16.08 -22.84 -34.72
N GLY A 24 17.17 -22.72 -35.47
CA GLY A 24 17.63 -21.46 -36.05
C GLY A 24 16.89 -21.06 -37.32
N VAL A 25 16.94 -19.77 -37.61
CA VAL A 25 16.95 -19.21 -38.96
C VAL A 25 18.00 -18.09 -38.96
N ARG A 26 18.77 -18.05 -40.06
CA ARG A 26 19.97 -17.24 -40.28
C ARG A 26 19.63 -15.76 -40.41
N ASN A 27 20.63 -14.97 -40.01
CA ASN A 27 20.91 -13.62 -40.49
C ASN A 27 20.00 -12.48 -40.00
N SER A 28 20.35 -11.87 -38.88
CA SER A 28 20.13 -10.44 -38.64
C SER A 28 21.01 -9.95 -37.50
N ARG A 29 21.67 -8.81 -37.70
CA ARG A 29 22.57 -8.13 -36.76
C ARG A 29 21.79 -7.55 -35.58
N TYR A 30 21.32 -8.40 -34.68
CA TYR A 30 20.87 -7.95 -33.36
C TYR A 30 21.80 -8.56 -32.33
N VAL A 31 22.70 -7.72 -31.81
CA VAL A 31 23.46 -8.02 -30.60
C VAL A 31 22.44 -8.36 -29.52
N ALA A 32 22.34 -9.64 -29.17
CA ALA A 32 21.45 -10.11 -28.13
C ALA A 32 21.87 -9.43 -26.81
N LYS A 33 21.14 -8.39 -26.41
CA LYS A 33 21.26 -7.83 -25.07
C LYS A 33 20.93 -8.97 -24.09
N PRO A 34 21.80 -9.30 -23.13
CA PRO A 34 21.50 -10.36 -22.18
C PRO A 34 20.24 -9.99 -21.43
N CYS A 35 19.26 -10.90 -21.43
CA CYS A 35 18.07 -10.79 -20.60
C CYS A 35 18.53 -10.75 -19.14
N ARG A 36 18.59 -9.55 -18.59
CA ARG A 36 18.83 -9.31 -17.17
C ARG A 36 17.55 -9.77 -16.48
N CYS A 37 17.52 -11.00 -15.97
CA CYS A 37 16.60 -11.35 -14.89
C CYS A 37 16.96 -10.42 -13.73
N SER A 38 16.32 -9.24 -13.70
CA SER A 38 16.29 -8.38 -12.55
C SER A 38 15.71 -9.21 -11.43
N ARG A 39 16.60 -9.67 -10.55
CA ARG A 39 16.30 -10.06 -9.18
C ARG A 39 15.19 -9.15 -8.69
N GLY A 40 14.05 -9.74 -8.33
CA GLY A 40 12.95 -9.01 -7.73
C GLY A 40 13.53 -8.16 -6.61
N THR A 41 13.46 -6.85 -6.76
CA THR A 41 13.73 -5.94 -5.67
C THR A 41 12.65 -6.21 -4.64
N GLU A 42 13.01 -6.88 -3.54
CA GLU A 42 12.18 -6.90 -2.35
C GLU A 42 11.91 -5.45 -1.96
N ILE A 43 10.66 -5.04 -2.18
CA ILE A 43 10.16 -3.74 -1.78
C ILE A 43 9.93 -3.84 -0.26
N MET A 44 11.01 -3.78 0.52
CA MET A 44 10.90 -3.41 1.93
C MET A 44 10.74 -1.89 1.99
N SER A 45 9.53 -1.39 1.67
CA SER A 45 9.19 0.00 1.93
C SER A 45 8.81 0.11 3.40
N ASN A 46 9.78 0.45 4.25
CA ASN A 46 9.52 0.81 5.65
C ASN A 46 9.18 2.31 5.75
N GLU A 47 8.45 2.83 4.77
CA GLU A 47 7.94 4.20 4.81
C GLU A 47 6.59 4.19 5.51
N PRO A 48 6.33 5.15 6.41
CA PRO A 48 5.04 5.21 7.09
C PRO A 48 3.91 5.33 6.06
N PRO A 49 2.74 4.72 6.34
CA PRO A 49 1.58 4.77 5.46
C PRO A 49 1.15 6.22 5.24
N ALA A 50 1.37 6.74 4.03
CA ALA A 50 1.04 8.11 3.66
C ALA A 50 -0.37 8.16 3.05
N CYS A 51 -1.38 8.46 3.87
CA CYS A 51 -2.72 8.80 3.40
C CYS A 51 -2.90 10.31 3.39
N GLU A 52 -3.19 10.95 2.26
CA GLU A 52 -3.35 12.42 2.19
C GLU A 52 -4.79 12.90 2.40
N GLU A 53 -5.78 12.00 2.41
CA GLU A 53 -7.21 12.32 2.52
C GLU A 53 -7.55 13.29 3.69
N PRO A 54 -6.97 13.15 4.89
CA PRO A 54 -7.23 14.05 6.02
C PRO A 54 -6.66 15.47 5.86
N TRP A 55 -5.83 15.74 4.86
CA TRP A 55 -5.25 17.08 4.62
C TRP A 55 -5.92 17.78 3.44
N ILE A 56 -6.36 17.03 2.43
CA ILE A 56 -6.99 17.59 1.24
C ILE A 56 -8.48 17.93 1.41
N GLY A 57 -9.09 17.58 2.55
CA GLY A 57 -10.52 17.86 2.77
C GLY A 57 -11.47 16.87 2.09
N LEU A 58 -11.03 15.63 1.82
CA LEU A 58 -11.87 14.67 1.11
C LEU A 58 -12.89 14.01 2.06
N PHE A 59 -14.15 14.41 1.96
CA PHE A 59 -15.29 13.82 2.65
C PHE A 59 -16.52 13.73 1.74
N SER A 60 -17.51 12.95 2.14
CA SER A 60 -18.83 12.89 1.47
C SER A 60 -19.93 13.24 2.47
N ILE A 61 -21.05 13.77 1.99
CA ILE A 61 -22.24 14.02 2.79
C ILE A 61 -23.34 13.09 2.27
N ASN A 62 -23.86 12.24 3.15
CA ASN A 62 -24.96 11.34 2.84
C ASN A 62 -26.29 12.11 2.80
N THR A 63 -27.33 11.51 2.23
CA THR A 63 -28.66 12.15 2.07
C THR A 63 -29.37 12.44 3.39
N ASP A 64 -28.97 11.78 4.48
CA ASP A 64 -29.43 12.00 5.85
C ASP A 64 -28.65 13.14 6.56
N GLY A 65 -27.69 13.76 5.87
CA GLY A 65 -26.83 14.82 6.40
C GLY A 65 -25.59 14.30 7.14
N THR A 66 -25.35 12.99 7.20
CA THR A 66 -24.15 12.42 7.82
C THR A 66 -22.92 12.73 6.97
N VAL A 67 -21.90 13.35 7.57
CA VAL A 67 -20.60 13.61 6.93
C VAL A 67 -19.68 12.43 7.20
N VAL A 68 -19.09 11.87 6.14
CA VAL A 68 -18.20 10.70 6.20
C VAL A 68 -16.81 11.00 5.67
N PHE A 69 -15.80 10.57 6.41
CA PHE A 69 -14.39 10.55 6.02
C PHE A 69 -14.07 9.30 5.18
N CYS A 70 -13.15 9.45 4.21
CA CYS A 70 -12.71 8.38 3.31
C CYS A 70 -13.90 7.71 2.57
N PRO A 71 -14.55 8.43 1.64
CA PRO A 71 -15.78 7.97 0.99
C PRO A 71 -15.59 6.69 0.14
N CYS A 72 -14.35 6.39 -0.29
CA CYS A 72 -14.05 5.23 -1.11
C CYS A 72 -13.93 3.93 -0.29
N TYR A 73 -13.45 4.00 0.95
CA TYR A 73 -13.11 2.81 1.75
C TYR A 73 -13.76 2.84 3.14
N ALA A 74 -13.17 3.59 4.09
CA ALA A 74 -13.55 3.50 5.50
C ALA A 74 -14.94 4.08 5.81
N LYS A 75 -15.42 5.07 5.02
CA LYS A 75 -16.74 5.73 5.17
C LYS A 75 -17.09 6.08 6.62
N THR A 76 -16.11 6.55 7.36
CA THR A 76 -16.24 6.74 8.81
C THR A 76 -17.05 8.01 9.09
N PRO A 77 -18.16 7.94 9.85
CA PRO A 77 -18.95 9.13 10.15
C PRO A 77 -18.15 10.06 11.05
N ILE A 78 -17.98 11.32 10.64
CA ILE A 78 -17.22 12.36 11.36
C ILE A 78 -18.09 13.46 11.93
N GLY A 79 -19.34 13.57 11.49
CA GLY A 79 -20.30 14.55 12.01
C GLY A 79 -21.61 14.56 11.23
N LYS A 80 -22.47 15.53 11.52
CA LYS A 80 -23.75 15.73 10.84
C LYS A 80 -23.94 17.21 10.51
N ILE A 81 -24.31 17.49 9.26
CA ILE A 81 -24.32 18.85 8.70
C ILE A 81 -25.43 19.74 9.27
N ASP A 82 -26.48 19.15 9.83
CA ASP A 82 -27.57 19.84 10.51
C ASP A 82 -27.21 20.28 11.94
N GLN A 83 -26.13 19.73 12.52
CA GLN A 83 -25.69 19.99 13.89
C GLN A 83 -24.45 20.88 13.97
N SER A 84 -23.61 20.87 12.95
CA SER A 84 -22.32 21.56 12.97
C SER A 84 -21.91 21.97 11.56
N SER A 85 -21.17 23.08 11.45
CA SER A 85 -20.57 23.48 10.17
C SER A 85 -19.54 22.45 9.71
N VAL A 86 -19.29 22.39 8.39
CA VAL A 86 -18.23 21.54 7.81
C VAL A 86 -16.90 21.81 8.48
N ASP A 87 -16.58 23.08 8.73
CA ASP A 87 -15.33 23.49 9.40
C ASP A 87 -15.24 22.91 10.82
N ALA A 88 -16.31 23.03 11.61
CA ALA A 88 -16.35 22.47 12.95
C ALA A 88 -16.23 20.93 12.95
N ILE A 89 -16.84 20.26 11.97
CA ILE A 89 -16.73 18.81 11.79
C ILE A 89 -15.29 18.41 11.42
N TRP A 90 -14.66 19.15 10.52
CA TRP A 90 -13.31 18.90 10.04
C TRP A 90 -12.22 19.14 11.11
N HIS A 91 -12.43 20.17 11.94
CA HIS A 91 -11.60 20.47 13.11
C HIS A 91 -12.04 19.71 14.37
N GLY A 92 -13.07 18.87 14.26
CA GLY A 92 -13.59 18.06 15.35
C GLY A 92 -12.60 17.03 15.86
N GLU A 93 -12.86 16.54 17.08
CA GLU A 93 -11.98 15.61 17.79
C GLU A 93 -11.64 14.35 16.99
N LYS A 94 -12.61 13.81 16.25
CA LYS A 94 -12.43 12.60 15.45
C LYS A 94 -11.44 12.78 14.31
N MET A 95 -11.60 13.86 13.53
CA MET A 95 -10.68 14.18 12.44
C MET A 95 -9.30 14.60 12.95
N ARG A 96 -9.22 15.26 14.11
CA ARG A 96 -7.94 15.59 14.75
C ARG A 96 -7.19 14.32 15.15
N ARG A 97 -7.84 13.34 15.79
CA ARG A 97 -7.24 12.05 16.15
C ARG A 97 -6.75 11.28 14.93
N ILE A 98 -7.55 11.23 13.86
CA ILE A 98 -7.15 10.60 12.59
C ILE A 98 -5.87 11.27 12.05
N ARG A 99 -5.81 12.60 12.04
CA ARG A 99 -4.63 13.35 11.60
C ARG A 99 -3.41 13.09 12.50
N GLU A 100 -3.58 13.06 13.81
CA GLU A 100 -2.51 12.76 14.77
C GLU A 100 -1.92 11.37 14.55
N GLN A 101 -2.76 10.34 14.36
CA GLN A 101 -2.31 8.97 14.10
C GLN A 101 -1.55 8.88 12.78
N ILE A 102 -2.10 9.43 11.69
CA ILE A 102 -1.44 9.34 10.38
C ILE A 102 -0.15 10.16 10.36
N ALA A 103 -0.10 11.32 11.05
CA ALA A 103 1.12 12.09 11.22
C ALA A 103 2.20 11.35 12.04
N ALA A 104 1.79 10.48 12.97
CA ALA A 104 2.68 9.59 13.71
C ALA A 104 3.14 8.36 12.88
N GLY A 105 2.65 8.19 11.65
CA GLY A 105 2.91 7.02 10.82
C GLY A 105 2.08 5.80 11.21
N GLU A 106 1.00 5.99 11.96
CA GLU A 106 0.07 4.95 12.39
C GLU A 106 -1.25 5.07 11.61
N LEU A 107 -1.79 3.94 11.15
CA LEU A 107 -3.12 3.95 10.54
C LEU A 107 -4.19 3.91 11.65
N PRO A 108 -5.22 4.77 11.58
CA PRO A 108 -6.31 4.75 12.54
C PRO A 108 -7.11 3.44 12.41
N ASP A 109 -7.80 3.04 13.48
CA ASP A 109 -8.58 1.80 13.51
C ASP A 109 -9.60 1.70 12.37
N CYS A 110 -10.16 2.84 11.93
CA CYS A 110 -11.09 2.89 10.81
C CYS A 110 -10.47 2.46 9.46
N CYS A 111 -9.15 2.48 9.34
CA CYS A 111 -8.41 2.03 8.15
C CYS A 111 -8.02 0.55 8.23
N SER A 112 -8.22 -0.12 9.36
CA SER A 112 -7.88 -1.54 9.52
C SER A 112 -8.70 -2.42 8.57
N GLY A 113 -8.02 -3.35 7.88
CA GLY A 113 -8.64 -4.26 6.92
C GLY A 113 -9.11 -3.64 5.61
N GLN A 114 -8.84 -2.35 5.38
CA GLN A 114 -9.16 -1.70 4.11
C GLN A 114 -8.14 -2.10 3.02
N ILE A 115 -8.54 -1.92 1.76
CA ILE A 115 -7.73 -2.30 0.59
C ILE A 115 -7.17 -1.08 -0.17
N CYS A 116 -7.16 0.09 0.47
CA CYS A 116 -6.64 1.31 -0.15
C CYS A 116 -5.11 1.28 -0.23
N PRO A 117 -4.48 2.00 -1.18
CA PRO A 117 -3.03 2.02 -1.33
C PRO A 117 -2.26 2.33 -0.03
N PRO A 118 -2.67 3.32 0.81
CA PRO A 118 -2.00 3.58 2.08
C PRO A 118 -1.97 2.37 3.04
N VAL A 119 -3.02 1.54 3.04
CA VAL A 119 -3.12 0.35 3.90
C VAL A 119 -2.37 -0.84 3.31
N LEU A 120 -2.37 -0.99 1.97
CA LEU A 120 -1.66 -2.06 1.28
C LEU A 120 -0.14 -1.80 1.13
N GLY A 121 0.38 -0.67 1.63
CA GLY A 121 1.77 -0.25 1.41
C GLY A 121 2.04 0.20 -0.03
N GLY A 122 0.99 0.51 -0.80
CA GLY A 122 1.09 1.09 -2.12
C GLY A 122 1.57 2.53 -2.02
N ARG A 123 2.79 2.79 -2.50
CA ARG A 123 3.36 4.14 -2.60
C ARG A 123 2.42 5.07 -3.35
N LEU A 124 1.76 5.98 -2.64
CA LEU A 124 1.35 7.25 -3.24
C LEU A 124 2.55 8.19 -3.09
N ARG A 125 3.60 8.01 -3.92
CA ARG A 125 4.59 9.08 -4.09
C ARG A 125 3.84 10.21 -4.78
N ALA A 126 3.51 11.26 -4.02
CA ALA A 126 3.15 12.55 -4.57
C ALA A 126 4.28 12.96 -5.51
N ALA A 127 4.05 12.83 -6.81
CA ALA A 127 4.81 13.53 -7.83
C ALA A 127 4.44 15.01 -7.73
N VAL A 128 5.00 15.70 -6.74
CA VAL A 128 5.04 17.17 -6.69
C VAL A 128 6.49 17.60 -6.47
N ASP A 129 7.38 17.09 -7.33
CA ASP A 129 8.61 17.81 -7.63
C ASP A 129 8.21 18.95 -8.56
N ARG A 130 8.08 20.15 -8.01
CA ARG A 130 7.82 21.39 -8.74
C ARG A 130 8.93 22.37 -8.35
N ASP A 131 10.05 22.30 -9.07
CA ASP A 131 11.07 23.35 -9.22
C ASP A 131 11.59 23.31 -10.66
#